data_AF-A0A816YFT0-F1
#
_entry.id   AF-A0A816YFT0-F1
#
_cell.length_a   1.000
_cell.length_b   1.000
_cell.length_c   1.000
_cell.angle_alpha   90.00
_cell.angle_beta   90.00
_cell.angle_gamma   90.00
#
_symmetry.space_group_name_H-M   'P 1'
#
loop_
_entity.id
_entity.type
_entity.pdbx_description
1 polymer ?
#
loop_
_entity_poly.entity_id
_entity_poly.type
_entity_poly.pdbx_seq_one_letter_code
_entity_poly.pdbx_strand_id
1 'polypeptide(L)'
;MGELRGVVSISGEPIQRLEAYMLEGLVARLATTGSSIYKSLQSREPESYDFLSYDYLLHEVCPYFKFGYMSANGAIAEAMKDEERIHIIDFEIGEGSQWVALIQAFAARPVRSRLEKLAKKFDVPFKFHPVSVSSCEVEAENLDVRIGEALGVNFAYMLHHLPDESVSTENHRDRVLRIVKSLSPKVVTLVEQ
;
A
#
# COMPACT_ATOMS: atom_id res chain seq x y z
N MET A 1 16.82 19.86 -27.41
CA MET A 1 16.18 18.52 -27.46
C MET A 1 16.95 17.53 -28.34
N GLY A 2 17.34 17.89 -29.58
CA GLY A 2 18.08 16.98 -30.49
C GLY A 2 19.43 16.50 -29.95
N GLU A 3 20.22 17.39 -29.32
CA GLU A 3 21.54 17.04 -28.77
C GLU A 3 21.45 16.08 -27.57
N LEU A 4 20.45 16.26 -26.69
CA LEU A 4 20.24 15.42 -25.51
C LEU A 4 19.84 13.98 -25.87
N ARG A 5 19.13 13.77 -26.98
CA ARG A 5 18.76 12.41 -27.43
C ARG A 5 19.97 11.53 -27.78
N GLY A 6 21.11 12.14 -28.11
CA GLY A 6 22.35 11.41 -28.45
C GLY A 6 23.19 10.96 -27.25
N VAL A 7 22.87 11.41 -26.03
CA VAL A 7 23.69 11.18 -24.83
C VAL A 7 22.96 10.46 -23.69
N VAL A 8 21.63 10.41 -23.74
CA VAL A 8 20.80 9.67 -22.77
C VAL A 8 20.66 8.20 -23.16
N SER A 9 20.47 7.33 -22.15
CA SER A 9 20.29 5.88 -22.37
C SER A 9 19.50 5.24 -21.24
N ILE A 10 18.51 4.41 -21.59
CA ILE A 10 17.71 3.64 -20.61
C ILE A 10 18.47 2.44 -20.01
N SER A 11 19.57 2.02 -20.64
CA SER A 11 20.44 0.92 -20.18
C SER A 11 21.85 1.38 -19.80
N GLY A 12 22.08 2.70 -19.79
CA GLY A 12 23.37 3.30 -19.42
C GLY A 12 23.54 3.51 -17.91
N GLU A 13 24.46 4.40 -17.55
CA GLU A 13 24.74 4.79 -16.15
C GLU A 13 23.50 5.40 -15.46
N PRO A 14 23.42 5.39 -14.11
CA PRO A 14 22.25 5.91 -13.39
C PRO A 14 21.78 7.31 -13.82
N ILE A 15 22.71 8.23 -14.08
CA ILE A 15 22.38 9.58 -14.55
C ILE A 15 21.79 9.57 -15.97
N GLN A 16 22.29 8.72 -16.86
CA GLN A 16 21.78 8.62 -18.23
C GLN A 16 20.35 8.07 -18.27
N ARG A 17 20.03 7.14 -17.36
CA ARG A 17 18.66 6.61 -17.22
C ARG A 17 17.71 7.67 -16.70
N LEU A 18 18.11 8.40 -15.65
CA LEU A 18 17.33 9.51 -15.11
C LEU A 18 17.07 10.58 -16.19
N GLU A 19 18.10 10.97 -16.92
CA GLU A 19 18.00 11.95 -18.00
C GLU A 19 17.10 11.46 -19.13
N ALA A 20 17.15 10.16 -19.49
CA ALA A 20 16.28 9.59 -20.50
C ALA A 20 14.80 9.73 -20.13
N TYR A 21 14.42 9.34 -18.90
CA TYR A 21 13.02 9.44 -18.44
C TYR A 21 12.56 10.91 -18.29
N MET A 22 13.43 11.79 -17.76
CA MET A 22 13.12 13.21 -17.65
C MET A 22 12.96 13.87 -19.02
N LEU A 23 13.81 13.51 -19.99
CA LEU A 23 13.72 14.02 -21.36
C LEU A 23 12.40 13.61 -22.01
N GLU A 24 12.00 12.35 -21.93
CA GLU A 24 10.71 11.90 -22.49
C GLU A 24 9.51 12.57 -21.80
N GLY A 25 9.57 12.78 -20.48
CA GLY A 25 8.56 13.55 -19.75
C GLY A 25 8.47 15.01 -20.24
N LEU A 26 9.60 15.66 -20.50
CA LEU A 26 9.65 17.02 -21.05
C LEU A 26 9.13 17.08 -22.49
N VAL A 27 9.48 16.11 -23.33
CA VAL A 27 8.95 15.98 -24.70
C VAL A 27 7.43 15.85 -24.67
N ALA A 28 6.90 14.94 -23.84
CA ALA A 28 5.47 14.71 -23.72
C ALA A 28 4.72 15.96 -23.21
N ARG A 29 5.33 16.72 -22.29
CA ARG A 29 4.77 17.98 -21.80
C ARG A 29 4.75 19.06 -22.88
N LEU A 30 5.87 19.27 -23.59
CA LEU A 30 5.97 20.27 -24.66
C LEU A 30 5.04 19.95 -25.84
N ALA A 31 4.87 18.66 -26.15
CA ALA A 31 3.96 18.20 -27.19
C ALA A 31 2.49 18.12 -26.74
N THR A 32 2.19 18.40 -25.46
CA THR A 32 0.85 18.25 -24.84
C THR A 32 0.26 16.83 -24.96
N THR A 33 1.12 15.81 -25.13
CA THR A 33 0.72 14.39 -25.27
C THR A 33 0.79 13.61 -23.96
N GLY A 34 1.23 14.24 -22.86
CA GLY A 34 1.40 13.57 -21.56
C GLY A 34 0.16 12.79 -21.10
N SER A 35 -1.03 13.39 -21.17
CA SER A 35 -2.27 12.72 -20.71
C SER A 35 -2.66 11.52 -21.59
N SER A 36 -2.45 11.57 -22.90
CA SER A 36 -2.78 10.43 -23.77
C SER A 36 -1.78 9.29 -23.60
N ILE A 37 -0.49 9.61 -23.47
CA ILE A 37 0.57 8.63 -23.19
C ILE A 37 0.30 7.96 -21.84
N TYR A 38 0.03 8.74 -20.80
CA TYR A 38 -0.26 8.22 -19.46
C TYR A 38 -1.45 7.23 -19.46
N LYS A 39 -2.58 7.61 -20.07
CA LYS A 39 -3.75 6.74 -20.18
C LYS A 39 -3.45 5.45 -20.96
N SER A 40 -2.66 5.55 -22.04
CA SER A 40 -2.25 4.37 -22.81
C SER A 40 -1.32 3.45 -22.03
N LEU A 41 -0.46 3.99 -21.15
CA LEU A 41 0.41 3.20 -20.30
C LEU A 41 -0.37 2.51 -19.18
N GLN A 42 -1.34 3.20 -18.55
CA GLN A 42 -2.23 2.59 -17.57
C GLN A 42 -3.07 1.44 -18.15
N SER A 43 -3.48 1.52 -19.41
CA SER A 43 -4.25 0.43 -20.06
C SER A 43 -3.45 -0.85 -20.31
N ARG A 44 -2.14 -0.84 -20.07
CA ARG A 44 -1.26 -2.01 -20.16
C ARG A 44 -0.87 -2.43 -18.75
N GLU A 45 -1.80 -3.04 -18.02
CA GLU A 45 -1.41 -3.75 -16.82
C GLU A 45 -0.41 -4.85 -17.21
N PRO A 46 0.75 -4.94 -16.56
CA PRO A 46 1.67 -6.05 -16.76
C PRO A 46 0.92 -7.37 -16.48
N GLU A 47 1.26 -8.42 -17.21
CA GLU A 47 0.75 -9.76 -16.87
C GLU A 47 1.10 -10.06 -15.41
N SER A 48 0.19 -10.73 -14.69
CA SER A 48 0.31 -10.91 -13.23
C SER A 48 1.68 -11.47 -12.79
N TYR A 49 2.29 -12.34 -13.61
CA TYR A 49 3.62 -12.91 -13.36
C TYR A 49 4.76 -11.89 -13.42
N ASP A 50 4.70 -10.94 -14.34
CA ASP A 50 5.72 -9.89 -14.47
C ASP A 50 5.64 -8.95 -13.27
N PHE A 51 4.43 -8.54 -12.88
CA PHE A 51 4.21 -7.68 -11.70
C PHE A 51 4.75 -8.31 -10.42
N LEU A 52 4.39 -9.59 -10.16
CA LEU A 52 4.89 -10.39 -9.03
C LEU A 52 6.42 -10.41 -8.98
N SER A 53 7.07 -10.53 -10.15
CA SER A 53 8.53 -10.59 -10.23
C SER A 53 9.22 -9.27 -9.90
N TYR A 54 8.64 -8.13 -10.32
CA TYR A 54 9.21 -6.80 -10.06
C TYR A 54 8.97 -6.35 -8.63
N ASP A 55 7.78 -6.60 -8.07
CA ASP A 55 7.47 -6.26 -6.68
C ASP A 55 8.36 -7.04 -5.72
N TYR A 56 8.49 -8.36 -5.94
CA TYR A 56 9.41 -9.20 -5.19
C TYR A 56 10.86 -8.69 -5.27
N LEU A 57 11.34 -8.36 -6.47
CA LEU A 57 12.71 -7.85 -6.66
C LEU A 57 12.91 -6.49 -5.96
N LEU A 58 11.94 -5.59 -6.03
CA LEU A 58 11.99 -4.31 -5.31
C LEU A 58 12.06 -4.52 -3.81
N HIS A 59 11.28 -5.45 -3.27
CA HIS A 59 11.29 -5.81 -1.85
C HIS A 59 12.60 -6.49 -1.39
N GLU A 60 13.27 -7.25 -2.25
CA GLU A 60 14.56 -7.89 -1.96
C GLU A 60 15.73 -6.90 -2.03
N VAL A 61 15.73 -6.03 -3.05
CA VAL A 61 16.86 -5.13 -3.33
C VAL A 61 16.73 -3.80 -2.58
N CYS A 62 15.51 -3.32 -2.32
CA CYS A 62 15.25 -2.04 -1.66
C CYS A 62 14.60 -2.25 -0.27
N PRO A 63 15.29 -1.88 0.83
CA PRO A 63 14.74 -2.05 2.17
C PRO A 63 13.60 -1.06 2.48
N TYR A 64 13.36 -0.05 1.64
CA TYR A 64 12.42 1.04 1.91
C TYR A 64 10.99 0.53 2.14
N PHE A 65 10.48 -0.27 1.21
CA PHE A 65 9.12 -0.81 1.29
C PHE A 65 8.95 -1.74 2.49
N LYS A 66 9.93 -2.63 2.68
CA LYS A 66 9.96 -3.56 3.82
C LYS A 66 10.03 -2.82 5.16
N PHE A 67 10.82 -1.75 5.25
CA PHE A 67 10.91 -0.92 6.45
C PHE A 67 9.56 -0.29 6.79
N GLY A 68 8.87 0.28 5.80
CA GLY A 68 7.53 0.85 5.97
C GLY A 68 6.54 -0.17 6.52
N TYR A 69 6.42 -1.33 5.86
CA TYR A 69 5.53 -2.42 6.30
C TYR A 69 5.88 -2.96 7.69
N MET A 70 7.16 -3.19 7.98
CA MET A 70 7.57 -3.71 9.30
C MET A 70 7.33 -2.69 10.42
N SER A 71 7.52 -1.39 10.14
CA SER A 71 7.23 -0.32 11.10
C SER A 71 5.75 -0.21 11.38
N ALA A 72 4.91 -0.22 10.34
CA ALA A 72 3.44 -0.22 10.49
C ALA A 72 2.95 -1.46 11.25
N ASN A 73 3.44 -2.65 10.89
CA ASN A 73 3.12 -3.89 11.58
C ASN A 73 3.51 -3.87 13.05
N GLY A 74 4.67 -3.30 13.39
CA GLY A 74 5.10 -3.13 14.79
C GLY A 74 4.14 -2.24 15.58
N ALA A 75 3.73 -1.10 15.01
CA ALA A 75 2.77 -0.19 15.63
C ALA A 75 1.39 -0.85 15.82
N ILE A 76 0.90 -1.57 14.80
CA ILE A 76 -0.36 -2.32 14.87
C ILE A 76 -0.27 -3.42 15.93
N ALA A 77 0.81 -4.22 15.93
CA ALA A 77 0.98 -5.31 16.89
C ALA A 77 0.99 -4.80 18.33
N GLU A 78 1.68 -3.69 18.61
CA GLU A 78 1.73 -3.07 19.92
C GLU A 78 0.35 -2.53 20.35
N ALA A 79 -0.35 -1.84 19.46
CA ALA A 79 -1.69 -1.33 19.76
C ALA A 79 -2.69 -2.45 20.05
N MET A 80 -2.54 -3.61 19.40
CA MET A 80 -3.47 -4.74 19.49
C MET A 80 -3.02 -5.84 20.47
N LYS A 81 -2.01 -5.58 21.30
CA LYS A 81 -1.37 -6.59 22.15
C LYS A 81 -2.24 -7.14 23.29
N ASP A 82 -3.37 -6.52 23.58
CA ASP A 82 -4.31 -6.94 24.63
C ASP A 82 -5.72 -7.23 24.07
N GLU A 83 -5.86 -7.21 22.73
CA GLU A 83 -7.13 -7.37 22.05
C GLU A 83 -7.34 -8.82 21.59
N GLU A 84 -8.54 -9.36 21.83
CA GLU A 84 -8.93 -10.72 21.41
C GLU A 84 -9.49 -10.77 19.99
N ARG A 85 -10.11 -9.66 19.52
CA ARG A 85 -10.68 -9.52 18.18
C ARG A 85 -10.16 -8.25 17.54
N ILE A 86 -9.50 -8.41 16.40
CA ILE A 86 -8.84 -7.31 15.69
C ILE A 86 -9.47 -7.22 14.30
N HIS A 87 -9.81 -6.00 13.90
CA HIS A 87 -10.21 -5.66 12.55
C HIS A 87 -9.13 -4.75 11.96
N ILE A 88 -8.58 -5.11 10.81
CA ILE A 88 -7.63 -4.27 10.09
C ILE A 88 -8.25 -3.86 8.76
N ILE A 89 -8.33 -2.55 8.52
CA ILE A 89 -8.68 -1.97 7.23
C ILE A 89 -7.37 -1.60 6.52
N ASP A 90 -7.16 -2.18 5.34
CA ASP A 90 -6.08 -1.79 4.42
C ASP A 90 -6.70 -1.23 3.15
N PHE A 91 -6.28 -0.03 2.76
CA PHE A 91 -6.77 0.63 1.55
C PHE A 91 -5.98 0.26 0.29
N GLU A 92 -4.84 -0.43 0.41
CA GLU A 92 -4.04 -0.92 -0.73
C GLU A 92 -3.38 -2.25 -0.34
N ILE A 93 -4.17 -3.34 -0.38
CA ILE A 93 -3.69 -4.64 0.08
C ILE A 93 -2.55 -5.22 -0.79
N GLY A 94 -2.45 -4.79 -2.06
CA GLY A 94 -1.51 -5.35 -3.03
C GLY A 94 -1.58 -6.88 -3.06
N GLU A 95 -0.43 -7.53 -2.89
CA GLU A 95 -0.32 -9.00 -2.81
C GLU A 95 -0.49 -9.56 -1.38
N GLY A 96 -0.68 -8.69 -0.38
CA GLY A 96 -0.86 -9.08 1.02
C GLY A 96 0.42 -9.47 1.76
N SER A 97 1.61 -9.23 1.20
CA SER A 97 2.91 -9.60 1.78
C SER A 97 3.15 -8.96 3.16
N GLN A 98 2.71 -7.72 3.37
CA GLN A 98 2.71 -7.04 4.68
C GLN A 98 2.02 -7.89 5.75
N TRP A 99 0.85 -8.45 5.43
CA TRP A 99 -0.02 -9.11 6.40
C TRP A 99 0.46 -10.51 6.77
N VAL A 100 1.17 -11.21 5.87
CA VAL A 100 1.82 -12.49 6.20
C VAL A 100 2.75 -12.35 7.40
N ALA A 101 3.58 -11.31 7.43
CA ALA A 101 4.49 -11.04 8.52
C ALA A 101 3.76 -10.70 9.83
N LEU A 102 2.66 -9.94 9.76
CA LEU A 102 1.88 -9.58 10.94
C LEU A 102 1.14 -10.78 11.54
N ILE A 103 0.53 -11.63 10.71
CA ILE A 103 -0.16 -12.84 11.15
C ILE A 103 0.83 -13.78 11.86
N GLN A 104 2.05 -13.94 11.32
CA GLN A 104 3.11 -14.70 11.97
C GLN A 104 3.50 -14.11 13.32
N ALA A 105 3.61 -12.77 13.41
CA ALA A 105 3.90 -12.09 14.67
C ALA A 105 2.79 -12.29 15.71
N PHE A 106 1.52 -12.21 15.32
CA PHE A 106 0.40 -12.49 16.22
C PHE A 106 0.38 -13.93 16.69
N ALA A 107 0.67 -14.88 15.81
CA ALA A 107 0.70 -16.28 16.16
C ALA A 107 1.89 -16.67 17.05
N ALA A 108 2.98 -15.91 17.00
CA ALA A 108 4.13 -16.07 17.89
C ALA A 108 3.92 -15.43 19.28
N ARG A 109 2.83 -14.67 19.49
CA ARG A 109 2.53 -14.11 20.82
C ARG A 109 2.34 -15.27 21.81
N PRO A 110 2.97 -15.23 22.99
CA PRO A 110 2.79 -16.25 23.99
C PRO A 110 1.33 -16.21 24.49
N VAL A 111 0.49 -17.08 23.93
CA VAL A 111 -0.77 -17.46 24.55
C VAL A 111 -0.44 -18.01 25.93
N ARG A 112 -1.25 -17.69 26.94
CA ARG A 112 -1.11 -18.16 28.32
C ARG A 112 -1.21 -19.68 28.42
N SER A 113 -0.17 -20.41 28.02
CA SER A 113 0.28 -21.70 28.53
C SER A 113 1.50 -22.17 27.71
N ARG A 114 2.48 -22.72 28.42
CA ARG A 114 3.71 -23.26 27.85
C ARG A 114 3.40 -24.40 26.87
N LEU A 115 3.98 -24.31 25.66
CA LEU A 115 4.64 -25.42 24.95
C LEU A 115 3.94 -26.78 24.97
N GLU A 116 2.74 -26.90 24.38
CA GLU A 116 2.23 -28.22 24.02
C GLU A 116 1.91 -28.32 22.53
N LYS A 117 3.02 -28.44 21.76
CA LYS A 117 3.12 -29.21 20.50
C LYS A 117 2.58 -28.59 19.20
N LEU A 118 3.25 -27.54 18.69
CA LEU A 118 3.56 -27.31 17.25
C LEU A 118 2.44 -27.46 16.18
N ALA A 119 1.15 -27.41 16.49
CA ALA A 119 0.10 -27.79 15.53
C ALA A 119 -1.19 -26.95 15.66
N LYS A 120 -1.78 -26.39 14.59
CA LYS A 120 -1.54 -26.53 13.14
C LYS A 120 -1.09 -25.20 12.52
N LYS A 121 0.24 -25.06 12.63
CA LYS A 121 1.18 -23.98 12.35
C LYS A 121 0.96 -22.60 12.94
N PHE A 122 -0.25 -22.01 12.97
CA PHE A 122 -0.44 -20.73 13.67
C PHE A 122 -1.83 -20.54 14.31
N ASP A 123 -2.83 -21.34 13.93
CA ASP A 123 -4.19 -21.39 14.52
C ASP A 123 -4.82 -20.02 14.89
N VAL A 124 -4.48 -18.97 14.12
CA VAL A 124 -5.10 -17.65 14.26
C VAL A 124 -6.40 -17.68 13.46
N PRO A 125 -7.58 -17.54 14.09
CA PRO A 125 -8.82 -17.37 13.34
C PRO A 125 -8.72 -16.11 12.48
N PHE A 126 -8.77 -16.28 11.15
CA PHE A 126 -8.60 -15.20 10.19
C PHE A 126 -9.76 -15.19 9.19
N LYS A 127 -10.25 -14.00 8.87
CA LYS A 127 -11.30 -13.78 7.87
C LYS A 127 -10.92 -12.59 7.00
N PHE A 128 -10.81 -12.84 5.70
CA PHE A 128 -10.54 -11.79 4.71
C PHE A 128 -11.85 -11.33 4.06
N HIS A 129 -11.99 -10.01 3.94
CA HIS A 129 -13.16 -9.34 3.40
C HIS A 129 -12.73 -8.40 2.26
N PRO A 130 -12.67 -8.88 1.00
CA PRO A 130 -12.29 -8.02 -0.12
C PRO A 130 -13.38 -6.98 -0.38
N VAL A 131 -12.97 -5.72 -0.53
CA VAL A 131 -13.82 -4.60 -0.92
C VAL A 131 -13.28 -4.06 -2.24
N SER A 132 -14.02 -4.25 -3.33
CA SER A 132 -13.64 -3.78 -4.66
C SER A 132 -14.36 -2.45 -4.94
N VAL A 133 -13.98 -1.41 -4.20
CA VAL A 133 -14.53 -0.05 -4.32
C VAL A 133 -13.35 0.90 -4.44
N SER A 134 -13.48 1.90 -5.32
CA SER A 134 -12.48 2.96 -5.41
C SER A 134 -12.31 3.66 -4.07
N SER A 135 -11.08 3.92 -3.63
CA SER A 135 -10.82 4.74 -2.44
C SER A 135 -11.45 6.15 -2.54
N CYS A 136 -11.76 6.61 -3.75
CA CYS A 136 -12.50 7.85 -4.00
C CYS A 136 -14.01 7.74 -3.80
N GLU A 137 -14.57 6.54 -3.62
CA GLU A 137 -16.01 6.27 -3.48
C GLU A 137 -16.34 5.49 -2.21
N VAL A 138 -15.33 5.16 -1.40
CA VAL A 138 -15.49 4.40 -0.15
C VAL A 138 -16.33 5.16 0.88
N GLU A 139 -17.29 4.44 1.46
CA GLU A 139 -18.16 4.87 2.56
C GLU A 139 -17.91 4.00 3.81
N ALA A 140 -18.39 4.45 4.97
CA ALA A 140 -18.15 3.77 6.24
C ALA A 140 -18.75 2.35 6.28
N GLU A 141 -19.87 2.18 5.59
CA GLU A 141 -20.65 0.95 5.48
C GLU A 141 -19.89 -0.13 4.70
N ASN A 142 -19.00 0.26 3.78
CA ASN A 142 -18.18 -0.69 3.03
C ASN A 142 -17.12 -1.36 3.92
N LEU A 143 -16.80 -0.76 5.06
CA LEU A 143 -15.70 -1.17 5.93
C LEU A 143 -16.11 -2.23 6.96
N ASP A 144 -17.41 -2.54 7.08
CA ASP A 144 -17.97 -3.61 7.93
C ASP A 144 -17.41 -3.63 9.38
N VAL A 145 -17.22 -2.45 9.98
CA VAL A 145 -16.70 -2.35 11.36
C VAL A 145 -17.75 -2.86 12.34
N ARG A 146 -17.37 -3.83 13.18
CA ARG A 146 -18.28 -4.47 14.15
C ARG A 146 -17.97 -4.05 15.58
N ILE A 147 -19.02 -3.95 16.38
CA ILE A 147 -18.92 -3.67 17.81
C ILE A 147 -18.15 -4.81 18.51
N GLY A 148 -17.15 -4.45 19.32
CA GLY A 148 -16.33 -5.41 20.07
C GLY A 148 -15.06 -5.87 19.34
N GLU A 149 -14.76 -5.32 18.16
CA GLU A 149 -13.48 -5.48 17.48
C GLU A 149 -12.59 -4.26 17.72
N ALA A 150 -11.30 -4.47 17.98
CA ALA A 150 -10.31 -3.42 18.00
C ALA A 150 -9.88 -3.08 16.58
N LEU A 151 -10.08 -1.83 16.17
CA LEU A 151 -9.87 -1.40 14.79
C LEU A 151 -8.47 -0.81 14.59
N GLY A 152 -7.72 -1.35 13.62
CA GLY A 152 -6.52 -0.75 13.05
C GLY A 152 -6.77 -0.32 11.60
N VAL A 153 -6.21 0.82 11.19
CA VAL A 153 -6.26 1.29 9.81
C VAL A 153 -4.85 1.47 9.26
N ASN A 154 -4.61 0.95 8.06
CA ASN A 154 -3.34 1.00 7.36
C ASN A 154 -3.50 1.77 6.04
N PHE A 155 -2.71 2.83 5.91
CA PHE A 155 -2.50 3.57 4.67
C PHE A 155 -1.05 3.35 4.24
N ALA A 156 -0.78 2.32 3.46
CA ALA A 156 0.56 2.08 2.93
C ALA A 156 0.61 2.45 1.45
N TYR A 157 1.40 3.48 1.11
CA TYR A 157 1.65 3.96 -0.25
C TYR A 157 0.37 4.27 -1.06
N MET A 158 -0.72 4.66 -0.39
CA MET A 158 -2.03 4.84 -1.03
C MET A 158 -2.54 6.28 -0.91
N LEU A 159 -2.30 6.98 0.20
CA LEU A 159 -2.99 8.23 0.49
C LEU A 159 -2.63 9.34 -0.51
N HIS A 160 -1.41 9.28 -1.09
CA HIS A 160 -0.98 10.18 -2.16
C HIS A 160 -1.69 9.95 -3.50
N HIS A 161 -2.33 8.80 -3.70
CA HIS A 161 -3.15 8.52 -4.90
C HIS A 161 -4.55 9.13 -4.81
N LEU A 162 -5.01 9.51 -3.60
CA LEU A 162 -6.27 10.22 -3.45
C LEU A 162 -6.14 11.68 -3.91
N PRO A 163 -6.99 12.14 -4.85
CA PRO A 163 -7.02 13.53 -5.26
C PRO A 163 -7.36 14.44 -4.08
N ASP A 164 -6.64 15.55 -3.99
CA ASP A 164 -6.98 16.68 -3.14
C ASP A 164 -7.53 17.85 -3.97
N GLU A 165 -7.77 18.98 -3.31
CA GLU A 165 -8.37 20.18 -3.91
C GLU A 165 -7.50 20.80 -5.02
N SER A 166 -6.23 20.40 -5.15
CA SER A 166 -5.37 20.84 -6.25
C SER A 166 -5.65 20.09 -7.56
N VAL A 167 -6.34 18.94 -7.48
CA VAL A 167 -6.59 18.03 -8.60
C VAL A 167 -8.09 17.81 -8.85
N SER A 168 -8.94 17.90 -7.82
CA SER A 168 -10.39 17.70 -7.87
C SER A 168 -11.14 18.84 -7.16
N THR A 169 -12.41 19.06 -7.49
CA THR A 169 -13.29 19.96 -6.73
C THR A 169 -13.66 19.38 -5.36
N GLU A 170 -13.44 18.08 -5.16
CA GLU A 170 -13.66 17.38 -3.90
C GLU A 170 -12.33 16.95 -3.26
N ASN A 171 -12.22 17.11 -1.95
CA ASN A 171 -11.08 16.64 -1.19
C ASN A 171 -11.29 15.18 -0.74
N HIS A 172 -11.01 14.23 -1.64
CA HIS A 172 -11.23 12.81 -1.37
C HIS A 172 -10.34 12.32 -0.21
N ARG A 173 -9.10 12.82 -0.12
CA ARG A 173 -8.17 12.53 0.98
C ARG A 173 -8.78 12.87 2.34
N ASP A 174 -9.24 14.11 2.50
CA ASP A 174 -9.87 14.56 3.73
C ASP A 174 -11.14 13.75 4.06
N ARG A 175 -11.95 13.45 3.04
CA ARG A 175 -13.18 12.67 3.24
C ARG A 175 -12.86 11.31 3.84
N VAL A 176 -11.90 10.58 3.27
CA VAL A 176 -11.47 9.26 3.77
C VAL A 176 -10.91 9.36 5.19
N LEU A 177 -10.08 10.37 5.47
CA LEU A 177 -9.54 10.58 6.82
C LEU A 177 -10.63 10.90 7.85
N ARG A 178 -11.69 11.64 7.47
CA ARG A 178 -12.85 11.90 8.34
C ARG A 178 -13.66 10.64 8.61
N ILE A 179 -13.86 9.78 7.60
CA ILE A 179 -14.49 8.47 7.77
C ILE A 179 -13.69 7.66 8.79
N VAL A 180 -12.39 7.48 8.56
CA VAL A 180 -11.49 6.74 9.48
C VAL A 180 -11.54 7.32 10.88
N LYS A 181 -11.49 8.65 11.03
CA LYS A 181 -11.59 9.30 12.34
C LYS A 181 -12.91 8.99 13.03
N SER A 182 -14.03 8.96 12.30
CA SER A 182 -15.36 8.67 12.87
C SER A 182 -15.48 7.23 13.40
N LEU A 183 -14.73 6.28 12.81
CA LEU A 183 -14.65 4.89 13.24
C LEU A 183 -13.86 4.69 14.54
N SER A 184 -13.19 5.73 15.04
CA SER A 184 -12.42 5.72 16.30
C SER A 184 -11.41 4.55 16.40
N PRO A 185 -10.53 4.35 15.40
CA PRO A 185 -9.55 3.28 15.41
C PRO A 185 -8.57 3.42 16.58
N LYS A 186 -8.10 2.27 17.09
CA LYS A 186 -7.07 2.23 18.12
C LYS A 186 -5.70 2.63 17.58
N VAL A 187 -5.46 2.41 16.29
CA VAL A 187 -4.23 2.82 15.59
C VAL A 187 -4.53 3.15 14.14
N VAL A 188 -3.88 4.20 13.63
CA VAL A 188 -3.78 4.50 12.21
C VAL A 188 -2.31 4.53 11.85
N THR A 189 -1.92 3.78 10.82
CA THR A 189 -0.56 3.77 10.28
C THR A 189 -0.58 4.42 8.90
N LEU A 190 0.43 5.25 8.64
CA LEU A 190 0.62 5.96 7.38
C LEU A 190 2.06 5.75 6.93
N VAL A 191 2.23 5.15 5.77
CA VAL A 191 3.53 4.92 5.13
C VAL A 191 3.47 5.56 3.75
N GLU A 192 4.33 6.54 3.48
CA GLU A 192 4.33 7.35 2.27
C GLU A 192 5.75 7.53 1.72
N GLN A 193 5.88 8.02 0.48
CA GLN A 193 7.15 8.40 -0.15
C GLN A 193 7.52 9.87 0.12
#